data_AF-A0A653IYA8-F1
#
_entry.id   AF-A0A653IYA8-F1
#
_cell.length_a   1.000
_cell.length_b   1.000
_cell.length_c   1.000
_cell.angle_alpha   90.00
_cell.angle_beta   90.00
_cell.angle_gamma   90.00
#
_symmetry.space_group_name_H-M   'P 1'
#
loop_
_entity.id
_entity.type
_entity.pdbx_description
1 polymer ?
#
loop_
_entity_poly.entity_id
_entity_poly.type
_entity_poly.pdbx_seq_one_letter_code
_entity_poly.pdbx_strand_id
1 'polypeptide(L)'
;MSEVVLDASALLAMIKGERGAAKGAGATAGARISAINYAEVISLFIHAGTPKREADNMLDPLTITVVPVDKALAQLAGRLRAVTAEARLSLAERVCLALPCARAARVDERSRLEEGGWSGT
;
A
#
# COMPACT_ATOMS: atom_id res chain seq x y z
N MET A 1 6.07 -1.78 18.42
CA MET A 1 4.84 -1.14 17.89
C MET A 1 4.40 -1.93 16.67
N SER A 2 3.15 -2.37 16.62
CA SER A 2 2.57 -3.05 15.46
C SER A 2 2.40 -2.05 14.33
N GLU A 3 2.99 -2.31 13.16
CA GLU A 3 2.74 -1.51 11.96
C GLU A 3 1.26 -1.68 11.55
N VAL A 4 0.54 -0.56 11.39
CA VAL A 4 -0.83 -0.58 10.88
C VAL A 4 -0.79 -0.58 9.36
N VAL A 5 -1.38 -1.59 8.75
CA VAL A 5 -1.59 -1.66 7.30
C VAL A 5 -3.07 -1.48 7.01
N LEU A 6 -3.38 -0.56 6.10
CA LEU A 6 -4.74 -0.28 5.63
C LEU A 6 -4.95 -0.93 4.26
N ASP A 7 -6.11 -1.58 4.09
CA ASP A 7 -6.68 -1.83 2.77
C ASP A 7 -7.63 -0.70 2.35
N ALA A 8 -8.14 -0.77 1.12
CA ALA A 8 -9.08 0.20 0.59
C ALA A 8 -10.37 0.31 1.41
N SER A 9 -10.91 -0.82 1.87
CA SER A 9 -12.17 -0.87 2.62
C SER A 9 -12.05 -0.23 4.00
N ALA A 10 -10.95 -0.49 4.71
CA ALA A 10 -10.63 0.11 5.99
C ALA A 10 -10.48 1.63 5.88
N LEU A 11 -9.75 2.10 4.86
CA LEU A 11 -9.58 3.54 4.61
C LEU A 11 -10.93 4.21 4.28
N LEU A 12 -11.75 3.60 3.43
CA LEU A 12 -13.08 4.12 3.10
C LEU A 12 -14.01 4.17 4.30
N ALA A 13 -14.01 3.13 5.15
CA ALA A 13 -14.81 3.08 6.37
C ALA A 13 -14.41 4.21 7.34
N MET A 14 -13.10 4.50 7.46
CA MET A 14 -12.59 5.63 8.23
C MET A 14 -13.06 6.98 7.69
N ILE A 15 -12.97 7.19 6.38
CA ILE A 15 -13.39 8.44 5.73
C ILE A 15 -14.89 8.66 5.85
N LYS A 16 -15.70 7.61 5.67
CA LYS A 16 -17.16 7.64 5.82
C LYS A 16 -17.63 7.72 7.28
N GLY A 17 -16.70 7.59 8.24
CA GLY A 17 -17.02 7.63 9.67
C GLY A 17 -17.89 6.47 10.13
N GLU A 18 -17.76 5.30 9.49
CA GLU A 18 -18.54 4.10 9.80
C GLU A 18 -18.35 3.65 11.26
N ARG A 19 -19.34 2.93 11.79
CA ARG A 19 -19.37 2.55 13.21
C ARG A 19 -18.20 1.64 13.54
N GLY A 20 -17.31 2.07 14.44
CA GLY A 20 -16.11 1.32 14.83
C GLY A 20 -14.84 1.70 14.07
N ALA A 21 -14.92 2.58 13.06
CA ALA A 21 -13.73 3.08 12.38
C ALA A 21 -13.01 4.11 13.26
N ALA A 22 -11.67 4.00 13.33
CA ALA A 22 -10.84 5.00 13.99
C ALA A 22 -10.94 6.34 13.22
N LYS A 23 -11.09 7.47 13.92
CA LYS A 23 -11.42 8.77 13.31
C LYS A 23 -10.26 9.76 13.37
N GLY A 24 -10.14 10.55 12.31
CA GLY A 24 -9.21 11.69 12.22
C GLY A 24 -7.77 11.32 11.83
N ALA A 25 -6.95 12.33 11.55
CA ALA A 25 -5.56 12.16 11.09
C ALA A 25 -4.66 11.41 12.08
N GLY A 26 -4.98 11.44 13.39
CA GLY A 26 -4.25 10.67 14.40
C GLY A 26 -4.46 9.16 14.30
N ALA A 27 -5.57 8.71 13.71
CA ALA A 27 -5.86 7.29 13.51
C ALA A 27 -5.07 6.68 12.35
N THR A 28 -4.63 7.51 11.40
CA THR A 28 -3.81 7.10 10.25
C THR A 28 -2.32 7.36 10.47
N ALA A 29 -1.93 7.97 11.59
CA ALA A 29 -0.55 8.30 11.88
C ALA A 29 0.35 7.05 11.87
N GLY A 30 1.31 7.01 10.94
CA GLY A 30 2.22 5.88 10.77
C GLY A 30 1.59 4.66 10.10
N ALA A 31 0.36 4.76 9.59
CA ALA A 31 -0.26 3.72 8.80
C ALA A 31 0.36 3.64 7.40
N ARG A 32 0.38 2.42 6.84
CA ARG A 32 0.86 2.14 5.49
C ARG A 32 -0.30 1.62 4.64
N ILE A 33 -0.35 2.03 3.37
CA ILE A 33 -1.27 1.49 2.37
C ILE A 33 -0.48 1.16 1.11
N SER A 34 -0.80 0.07 0.40
CA SER A 34 -0.15 -0.16 -0.90
C SER A 34 -0.70 0.79 -1.96
N ALA A 35 0.11 1.13 -2.96
CA ALA A 35 -0.33 1.95 -4.10
C ALA A 35 -1.55 1.35 -4.82
N ILE A 36 -1.71 0.02 -4.82
CA ILE A 36 -2.87 -0.67 -5.38
C ILE A 36 -4.14 -0.40 -4.58
N ASN A 37 -4.07 -0.51 -3.24
CA ASN A 37 -5.22 -0.21 -2.36
C ASN A 37 -5.57 1.29 -2.40
N TYR A 38 -4.56 2.17 -2.50
CA TYR A 38 -4.78 3.61 -2.65
C TYR A 38 -5.49 3.93 -3.98
N ALA A 39 -5.06 3.30 -5.09
CA ALA A 39 -5.71 3.45 -6.38
C ALA A 39 -7.17 2.93 -6.37
N GLU A 40 -7.44 1.84 -5.63
CA GLU A 40 -8.80 1.33 -5.45
C GLU A 40 -9.70 2.32 -4.70
N VAL A 41 -9.19 3.00 -3.66
CA VAL A 41 -9.92 4.06 -2.94
C VAL A 41 -10.31 5.21 -3.87
N ILE A 42 -9.34 5.73 -4.64
CA ILE A 42 -9.61 6.77 -5.65
C ILE A 42 -10.63 6.26 -6.67
N SER A 43 -10.46 5.05 -7.19
CA SER A 43 -11.37 4.46 -8.18
C SER A 43 -12.81 4.38 -7.65
N LEU A 44 -12.97 4.02 -6.37
CA LEU A 44 -14.27 3.94 -5.73
C LEU A 44 -14.91 5.33 -5.52
N PHE A 45 -14.13 6.37 -5.18
CA PHE A 45 -14.63 7.74 -5.14
C PHE A 45 -15.11 8.22 -6.51
N ILE A 46 -14.30 8.02 -7.56
CA ILE A 46 -14.69 8.39 -8.92
C ILE A 46 -15.93 7.63 -9.38
N HIS A 47 -15.99 6.33 -9.09
CA HIS A 47 -17.16 5.50 -9.42
C HIS A 47 -18.43 5.98 -8.69
N ALA A 48 -18.30 6.46 -7.46
CA ALA A 48 -19.40 7.05 -6.69
C ALA A 48 -19.80 8.46 -7.14
N GLY A 49 -19.12 9.04 -8.13
CA GLY A 49 -19.41 10.37 -8.67
C GLY A 49 -18.67 11.52 -8.00
N THR A 50 -17.72 11.23 -7.09
CA THR A 50 -16.89 12.27 -6.47
C THR A 50 -15.97 12.90 -7.53
N PRO A 51 -15.93 14.24 -7.67
CA PRO A 51 -14.99 14.93 -8.53
C PRO A 51 -13.54 14.59 -8.19
N LYS A 52 -12.67 14.44 -9.20
CA LYS A 52 -11.26 14.04 -9.03
C LYS A 52 -10.53 14.86 -7.95
N ARG A 53 -10.63 16.19 -8.04
CA ARG A 53 -9.99 17.11 -7.09
C ARG A 53 -10.55 16.96 -5.67
N GLU A 54 -11.83 16.64 -5.53
CA GLU A 54 -12.45 16.42 -4.22
C GLU A 54 -11.98 15.11 -3.61
N ALA A 55 -11.85 14.05 -4.42
CA ALA A 55 -11.27 12.78 -3.97
C ALA A 55 -9.82 12.96 -3.48
N ASP A 56 -9.00 13.72 -4.21
CA ASP A 56 -7.63 14.04 -3.79
C ASP A 56 -7.63 14.84 -2.46
N ASN A 57 -8.43 15.90 -2.37
CA ASN A 57 -8.55 16.73 -1.17
C ASN A 57 -9.03 15.95 0.07
N MET A 58 -9.82 14.89 -0.09
CA MET A 58 -10.28 14.04 1.01
C MET A 58 -9.15 13.16 1.56
N LEU A 59 -8.16 12.82 0.74
CA LEU A 59 -7.04 11.95 1.11
C LEU A 59 -5.80 12.72 1.56
N ASP A 60 -5.54 13.91 1.00
CA ASP A 60 -4.37 14.74 1.31
C ASP A 60 -4.12 15.00 2.81
N PRO A 61 -5.14 15.20 3.67
CA PRO A 61 -4.93 15.43 5.11
C PRO A 61 -4.55 14.17 5.89
N LEU A 62 -4.67 12.97 5.30
CA LEU A 62 -4.43 11.71 5.98
C LEU A 62 -2.93 11.40 5.98
N THR A 63 -2.35 11.20 7.16
CA THR A 63 -0.91 10.93 7.33
C THR A 63 -0.55 9.47 7.04
N ILE A 64 -0.91 8.98 5.85
CA ILE A 64 -0.71 7.60 5.40
C ILE A 64 0.51 7.50 4.48
N THR A 65 1.38 6.52 4.71
CA THR A 65 2.46 6.20 3.78
C THR A 65 1.96 5.30 2.66
N VAL A 66 1.95 5.79 1.42
CA VAL A 66 1.68 4.98 0.23
C VAL A 66 2.94 4.22 -0.18
N VAL A 67 2.86 2.89 -0.18
CA VAL A 67 3.98 1.99 -0.47
C VAL A 67 3.90 1.51 -1.92
N PRO A 68 4.95 1.68 -2.74
CA PRO A 68 4.98 1.17 -4.10
C PRO A 68 5.01 -0.36 -4.11
N VAL A 69 4.46 -0.97 -5.16
CA VAL A 69 4.52 -2.42 -5.36
C VAL A 69 5.74 -2.76 -6.21
N ASP A 70 6.79 -3.26 -5.55
CA ASP A 70 7.97 -3.78 -6.23
C ASP A 70 7.79 -5.25 -6.66
N LYS A 71 8.82 -5.79 -7.30
CA LYS A 71 8.83 -7.19 -7.77
C LYS A 71 8.63 -8.19 -6.63
N ALA A 72 9.25 -7.96 -5.47
CA ALA A 72 9.20 -8.89 -4.35
C ALA A 72 7.79 -8.94 -3.74
N LEU A 73 7.18 -7.77 -3.52
CA LEU A 73 5.81 -7.65 -3.04
C LEU A 73 4.80 -8.24 -4.05
N ALA A 74 4.98 -7.98 -5.35
CA ALA A 74 4.14 -8.54 -6.39
C ALA A 74 4.20 -10.08 -6.42
N GLN A 75 5.40 -10.66 -6.31
CA GLN A 75 5.58 -12.11 -6.26
C GLN A 75 4.94 -12.72 -5.02
N LEU A 76 5.10 -12.10 -3.85
CA LEU A 76 4.49 -12.57 -2.60
C LEU A 76 2.96 -12.55 -2.70
N ALA A 77 2.38 -11.40 -3.10
CA ALA A 77 0.94 -11.26 -3.28
C ALA A 77 0.37 -12.24 -4.31
N GLY A 78 1.08 -12.46 -5.42
CA GLY A 78 0.69 -13.44 -6.44
C GLY A 78 0.62 -14.86 -5.90
N ARG A 79 1.64 -15.29 -5.14
CA ARG A 79 1.71 -16.62 -4.52
C ARG A 79 0.61 -16.88 -3.50
N LEU A 80 0.13 -15.84 -2.81
CA LEU A 80 -1.01 -15.97 -1.90
C LEU A 80 -2.28 -16.51 -2.57
N ARG A 81 -2.40 -16.45 -3.92
CA ARG A 81 -3.54 -17.09 -4.61
C ARG A 81 -3.73 -18.54 -4.21
N ALA A 82 -2.64 -19.28 -4.01
CA ALA A 82 -2.67 -20.71 -3.73
C ALA A 82 -3.45 -21.04 -2.44
N VAL A 83 -3.43 -20.12 -1.47
CA VAL A 83 -4.04 -20.32 -0.14
C VAL A 83 -5.28 -19.44 0.09
N THR A 84 -5.51 -18.43 -0.75
CA THR A 84 -6.68 -17.54 -0.64
C THR A 84 -7.71 -17.76 -1.76
N ALA A 85 -7.59 -18.86 -2.51
CA ALA A 85 -8.42 -19.10 -3.68
C ALA A 85 -9.91 -19.20 -3.35
N GLU A 86 -10.21 -19.99 -2.32
CA GLU A 86 -11.56 -20.30 -1.83
C GLU A 86 -12.22 -19.08 -1.17
N ALA A 87 -11.43 -18.27 -0.46
CA ALA A 87 -11.87 -17.00 0.10
C ALA A 87 -12.14 -15.92 -0.96
N ARG A 88 -11.84 -16.19 -2.24
CA ARG A 88 -12.04 -15.29 -3.39
C ARG A 88 -11.40 -13.91 -3.21
N LEU A 89 -10.30 -13.83 -2.47
CA LEU A 89 -9.62 -12.55 -2.27
C LEU A 89 -9.15 -11.96 -3.60
N SER A 90 -9.38 -10.66 -3.72
CA SER A 90 -8.94 -9.81 -4.82
C SER A 90 -7.41 -9.74 -4.89
N LEU A 91 -6.89 -9.12 -5.94
CA LEU A 91 -5.46 -8.82 -6.01
C LEU A 91 -5.07 -7.78 -4.94
N ALA A 92 -5.89 -6.75 -4.72
CA ALA A 92 -5.61 -5.67 -3.77
C ALA A 92 -5.54 -6.19 -2.32
N GLU A 93 -6.45 -7.09 -1.95
CA GLU A 93 -6.47 -7.75 -0.63
C GLU A 93 -5.21 -8.60 -0.41
N ARG A 94 -4.77 -9.35 -1.43
CA ARG A 94 -3.52 -10.12 -1.35
C ARG A 94 -2.28 -9.22 -1.26
N VAL A 95 -2.28 -8.08 -1.96
CA VAL A 95 -1.20 -7.09 -1.83
C VAL A 95 -1.18 -6.49 -0.41
N CYS A 96 -2.36 -6.21 0.17
CA CYS A 96 -2.48 -5.74 1.55
C CYS A 96 -1.90 -6.76 2.54
N LEU A 97 -2.28 -8.05 2.42
CA LEU A 97 -1.77 -9.13 3.26
C LEU A 97 -0.25 -9.33 3.13
N ALA A 98 0.31 -9.09 1.95
CA ALA A 98 1.74 -9.22 1.70
C ALA A 98 2.57 -8.01 2.18
N LEU A 99 1.94 -6.85 2.41
CA LEU A 99 2.62 -5.59 2.71
C LEU A 99 3.46 -5.60 4.00
N PRO A 100 3.01 -6.20 5.13
CA PRO A 100 3.84 -6.30 6.33
C PRO A 100 5.13 -7.11 6.11
N CYS A 101 5.11 -8.06 5.17
CA CYS A 101 6.28 -8.88 4.82
C CYS A 101 7.27 -8.13 3.91
N ALA A 102 6.83 -7.08 3.22
CA ALA A 102 7.70 -6.18 2.47
C ALA A 102 8.42 -5.23 3.45
N ARG A 103 9.41 -5.77 4.18
CA ARG A 103 10.42 -4.93 4.84
C ARG A 103 11.35 -4.36 3.78
N ALA A 104 11.65 -3.07 3.96
CA ALA A 104 12.40 -2.21 3.06
C ALA A 104 13.57 -2.95 2.39
N ALA A 105 13.38 -3.32 1.12
CA ALA A 105 14.47 -3.40 0.19
C ALA A 105 15.02 -1.98 0.05
N ARG A 106 15.88 -1.56 1.00
CA ARG A 106 16.81 -0.48 0.74
C ARG A 106 17.63 -0.96 -0.45
N VAL A 107 17.35 -0.31 -1.56
CA VAL A 107 18.23 -0.22 -2.72
C VAL A 107 19.61 0.19 -2.20
N ASP A 108 20.49 -0.79 -2.02
CA ASP A 108 21.93 -0.54 -2.04
C ASP A 108 22.34 -0.46 -3.52
N GLU A 109 22.12 0.71 -4.13
CA GLU A 109 22.65 1.03 -5.47
C GLU A 109 24.11 1.51 -5.40
N ARG A 110 24.74 1.52 -4.21
CA ARG A 110 26.14 1.94 -4.07
C ARG A 110 27.14 0.79 -4.23
N SER A 111 26.76 -0.47 -4.06
CA SER A 111 27.70 -1.60 -4.18
C SER A 111 27.98 -2.08 -5.61
N ARG A 112 27.37 -1.47 -6.65
CA ARG A 112 27.61 -1.85 -8.06
C ARG A 112 28.57 -0.96 -8.84
N LEU A 113 29.17 0.06 -8.21
CA LEU A 113 30.11 0.97 -8.88
C LEU A 113 31.56 0.87 -8.37
N GLU A 114 31.87 -0.01 -7.41
CA GLU A 114 33.24 -0.16 -6.89
C GLU A 114 33.93 -1.50 -7.22
N GLU A 115 33.27 -2.42 -7.93
CA GLU A 115 33.92 -3.63 -8.47
C GLU A 115 34.16 -3.50 -9.97
N GLY A 116 35.09 -2.60 -10.32
CA GLY A 116 35.58 -2.39 -11.68
C GLY A 116 36.96 -1.78 -11.68
N GLY A 117 37.79 -2.12 -10.68
CA GLY A 117 39.19 -1.75 -10.63
C GLY A 117 39.93 -2.36 -11.81
N TRP A 118 40.14 -1.56 -12.85
CA TRP A 118 41.10 -1.84 -13.91
C TRP A 118 42.51 -1.79 -13.31
N SER A 119 43.10 -2.94 -13.04
CA SER A 119 44.52 -3.11 -12.79
C SER A 119 45.22 -3.47 -14.10
N GLY A 120 45.64 -2.44 -14.84
CA GLY A 120 46.56 -2.60 -15.96
C GLY A 120 47.99 -2.71 -15.44
N THR A 121 48.61 -3.87 -15.69
CA THR A 121 50.06 -3.97 -15.94
C THR A 121 50.30 -3.91 -17.44
#